data_AF-A0A8T6P8D5-F1
#
_entry.id   AF-A0A8T6P8D5-F1
#
_cell.length_a   1.000
_cell.length_b   1.000
_cell.length_c   1.000
_cell.angle_alpha   90.00
_cell.angle_beta   90.00
_cell.angle_gamma   90.00
#
_symmetry.space_group_name_H-M   'P 1'
#
loop_
_entity.id
_entity.type
_entity.pdbx_description
1 polymer ?
#
loop_
_entity_poly.entity_id
_entity_poly.type
_entity_poly.pdbx_seq_one_letter_code
_entity_poly.pdbx_strand_id
1 'polypeptide(L)'
;MSEARLRAAVELIKLGQRKEARNIVMSVLREDRHNADAWLLASELADSREARVQTLRRALQLRPDDVRILQKLEDLEGYSDILVEVGGSDDADQSLEASQSRSPQQNPSGSGAVLRAVVEAQNTQLQLLQALSWQIEQQNALIDHMLYLFAKERQGNRRVRTWIEVSLLAIVALVVLGLLVSLVFFLVPGLSFAGLFGGG
;
A
#
# COMPACT_ATOMS: atom_id res chain seq x y z
N MET A 1 10.22 -4.57 24.01
CA MET A 1 11.32 -3.58 24.16
C MET A 1 11.89 -3.15 22.80
N SER A 2 12.13 -4.06 21.87
CA SER A 2 12.64 -3.78 20.51
C SER A 2 11.76 -2.81 19.71
N GLU A 3 10.43 -2.96 19.73
CA GLU A 3 9.52 -2.10 18.95
C GLU A 3 9.60 -0.60 19.30
N ALA A 4 9.75 -0.25 20.58
CA ALA A 4 9.87 1.15 20.99
C ALA A 4 11.19 1.76 20.48
N ARG A 5 12.26 0.97 20.47
CA ARG A 5 13.56 1.37 19.90
C ARG A 5 13.50 1.52 18.38
N LEU A 6 12.80 0.63 17.68
CA LEU A 6 12.61 0.75 16.24
C LEU A 6 11.78 1.99 15.87
N ARG A 7 10.72 2.31 16.65
CA ARG A 7 9.98 3.57 16.49
C ARG A 7 10.87 4.79 16.67
N ALA A 8 11.72 4.81 17.69
CA ALA A 8 12.70 5.89 17.87
C ALA A 8 13.66 5.99 16.68
N ALA A 9 14.15 4.86 16.15
CA ALA A 9 15.01 4.85 14.97
C ALA A 9 14.32 5.42 13.72
N VAL A 10 13.03 5.14 13.52
CA VAL A 10 12.23 5.71 12.42
C VAL A 10 12.16 7.23 12.53
N GLU A 11 11.91 7.77 13.72
CA GLU A 11 11.88 9.22 13.92
C GLU A 11 13.25 9.86 13.66
N LEU A 12 14.35 9.22 14.07
CA LEU A 12 15.70 9.68 13.76
C LEU A 12 15.98 9.66 12.24
N ILE A 13 15.49 8.65 11.50
CA ILE A 13 15.60 8.60 10.04
C ILE A 13 14.88 9.80 9.41
N LYS A 14 13.65 10.10 9.86
CA LYS A 14 12.88 11.25 9.38
C LYS A 14 13.56 12.58 9.67
N LEU A 15 14.24 12.69 10.82
CA LEU A 15 15.03 13.86 11.22
C LEU A 15 16.40 13.93 10.52
N GLY A 16 16.74 12.98 9.65
CA GLY A 16 18.04 12.93 8.95
C GLY A 16 19.20 12.43 9.81
N GLN A 17 18.96 12.02 11.06
CA GLN A 17 19.95 11.55 12.02
C GLN A 17 20.34 10.08 11.78
N ARG A 18 20.81 9.78 10.57
CA ARG A 18 21.07 8.42 10.06
C ARG A 18 22.07 7.62 10.92
N LYS A 19 23.09 8.29 11.47
CA LYS A 19 24.12 7.64 12.30
C LYS A 19 23.56 7.10 13.62
N GLU A 20 22.73 7.90 14.29
CA GLU A 20 22.08 7.50 15.55
C GLU A 20 21.03 6.43 15.31
N ALA A 21 20.22 6.58 14.25
CA ALA A 21 19.28 5.56 13.82
C ALA A 21 19.99 4.21 13.56
N ARG A 22 21.15 4.23 12.88
CA ARG A 22 21.95 3.02 12.62
C ARG A 22 22.40 2.35 13.91
N ASN A 23 22.85 3.13 14.90
CA ASN A 23 23.28 2.56 16.18
C ASN A 23 22.13 1.85 16.90
N ILE A 24 20.91 2.41 16.85
CA ILE A 24 19.72 1.80 17.45
C ILE A 24 19.31 0.54 16.69
N VAL A 25 19.24 0.60 15.36
CA VAL A 25 18.84 -0.58 14.56
C VAL A 25 19.85 -1.72 14.74
N MET A 26 21.15 -1.42 14.75
CA MET A 26 22.20 -2.42 14.94
C MET A 26 22.26 -2.96 16.38
N SER A 27 21.80 -2.22 17.39
CA SER A 27 21.66 -2.77 18.75
C SER A 27 20.47 -3.72 18.83
N VAL A 28 19.34 -3.38 18.20
CA VAL A 28 18.17 -4.27 18.10
C VAL A 28 18.53 -5.55 17.35
N LEU A 29 19.24 -5.47 16.22
CA LEU A 29 19.67 -6.66 15.47
C LEU A 29 20.68 -7.53 16.23
N ARG A 30 21.47 -6.96 17.14
CA ARG A 30 22.37 -7.73 18.01
C ARG A 30 21.61 -8.51 19.08
N GLU A 31 20.54 -7.94 19.61
CA GLU A 31 19.65 -8.59 20.56
C GLU A 31 18.75 -9.63 19.88
N ASP A 32 18.21 -9.29 18.70
CA ASP A 32 17.29 -10.11 17.93
C ASP A 32 17.63 -10.08 16.43
N ARG A 33 18.35 -11.12 16.00
CA ARG A 33 18.74 -11.32 14.59
C ARG A 33 17.60 -11.78 13.69
N HIS A 34 16.45 -12.17 14.23
CA HIS A 34 15.29 -12.64 13.47
C HIS A 34 14.21 -11.56 13.31
N ASN A 35 14.53 -10.32 13.66
CA ASN A 35 13.61 -9.19 13.53
C ASN A 35 13.60 -8.63 12.10
N ALA A 36 12.60 -9.04 11.31
CA ALA A 36 12.45 -8.60 9.92
C ALA A 36 12.30 -7.07 9.79
N ASP A 37 11.57 -6.41 10.71
CA ASP A 37 11.37 -4.95 10.67
C ASP A 37 12.68 -4.19 10.92
N ALA A 38 13.56 -4.72 11.79
CA ALA A 38 14.90 -4.16 12.01
C ALA A 38 15.80 -4.31 10.79
N TRP A 39 15.75 -5.45 10.08
CA TRP A 39 16.46 -5.64 8.82
C TRP A 39 15.94 -4.71 7.71
N LEU A 40 14.62 -4.49 7.65
CA LEU A 40 14.03 -3.54 6.73
C LEU A 40 14.52 -2.10 6.99
N LEU A 41 14.61 -1.67 8.25
CA LEU A 41 15.15 -0.35 8.60
C LEU A 41 16.67 -0.26 8.34
N ALA A 42 17.41 -1.34 8.54
CA ALA A 42 18.83 -1.39 8.23
C ALA A 42 19.09 -1.15 6.73
N SER A 43 18.19 -1.60 5.86
CA SER A 43 18.30 -1.36 4.41
C SER A 43 18.03 0.09 4.01
N GLU A 44 17.30 0.87 4.81
CA GLU A 44 17.17 2.31 4.56
C GLU A 44 18.44 3.07 4.95
N LEU A 45 19.20 2.54 5.90
CA LEU A 45 20.38 3.16 6.47
C LEU A 45 21.68 2.73 5.79
N ALA A 46 21.66 1.70 4.96
CA ALA A 46 22.82 1.22 4.21
C ALA A 46 23.29 2.24 3.16
N ASP A 47 24.61 2.31 2.99
CA ASP A 47 25.29 3.35 2.20
C ASP A 47 25.41 2.97 0.71
N SER A 48 25.41 1.68 0.39
CA SER A 48 25.49 1.18 -0.99
C SER A 48 24.25 0.38 -1.38
N ARG A 49 23.90 0.41 -2.67
CA ARG A 49 22.76 -0.34 -3.21
C ARG A 49 22.90 -1.84 -2.95
N GLU A 50 24.09 -2.39 -3.12
CA GLU A 50 24.38 -3.81 -2.90
C GLU A 50 24.10 -4.21 -1.44
N ALA A 51 24.52 -3.37 -0.50
CA ALA A 51 24.25 -3.58 0.92
C ALA A 51 22.74 -3.51 1.22
N ARG A 52 22.01 -2.58 0.59
CA ARG A 52 20.54 -2.50 0.73
C ARG A 52 19.86 -3.78 0.25
N VAL A 53 20.22 -4.27 -0.94
CA VAL A 53 19.66 -5.51 -1.52
C VAL A 53 19.96 -6.72 -0.65
N GLN A 54 21.22 -6.89 -0.20
CA GLN A 54 21.58 -8.00 0.69
C GLN A 54 20.78 -7.98 1.99
N THR A 55 20.60 -6.79 2.57
CA THR A 55 19.85 -6.60 3.81
C THR A 55 18.36 -6.92 3.61
N LEU A 56 17.75 -6.49 2.50
CA LEU A 56 16.36 -6.79 2.17
C LEU A 56 16.14 -8.29 1.90
N ARG A 57 17.05 -8.96 1.19
CA ARG A 57 16.98 -10.43 0.99
C ARG A 57 17.02 -11.17 2.32
N ARG A 58 17.81 -10.69 3.29
CA ARG A 58 17.83 -11.25 4.64
C ARG A 58 16.51 -11.05 5.37
N ALA A 59 15.90 -9.87 5.24
CA ALA A 59 14.59 -9.58 5.81
C ALA A 59 13.50 -10.47 5.19
N LEU A 60 13.55 -10.70 3.88
CA LEU A 60 12.60 -11.53 3.14
C LEU A 60 12.68 -13.02 3.53
N GLN A 61 13.87 -13.52 3.86
CA GLN A 61 14.03 -14.88 4.41
C GLN A 61 13.27 -15.08 5.74
N LEU A 62 13.09 -14.02 6.51
CA LEU A 62 12.37 -14.04 7.80
C LEU A 62 10.87 -13.81 7.62
N ARG A 63 10.48 -12.97 6.66
CA ARG A 63 9.09 -12.68 6.29
C ARG A 63 8.93 -12.69 4.77
N PRO A 64 8.64 -13.85 4.15
CA PRO A 64 8.54 -13.97 2.69
C PRO A 64 7.33 -13.23 2.12
N ASP A 65 6.27 -13.07 2.92
CA ASP A 65 5.00 -12.47 2.46
C ASP A 65 4.92 -10.95 2.74
N ASP A 66 6.02 -10.32 3.17
CA ASP A 66 6.02 -8.88 3.46
C ASP A 66 6.16 -8.07 2.17
N VAL A 67 5.02 -7.58 1.70
CA VAL A 67 4.88 -6.75 0.49
C VAL A 67 5.82 -5.55 0.52
N ARG A 68 6.10 -4.97 1.68
CA ARG A 68 6.98 -3.79 1.81
C ARG A 68 8.43 -4.13 1.44
N ILE A 69 8.88 -5.33 1.79
CA ILE A 69 10.23 -5.83 1.49
C ILE A 69 10.31 -6.16 0.00
N LEU A 70 9.29 -6.83 -0.54
CA LEU A 70 9.20 -7.18 -1.96
C LEU A 70 9.22 -5.94 -2.86
N GLN A 71 8.37 -4.95 -2.58
CA GLN A 71 8.33 -3.69 -3.34
C GLN A 71 9.69 -2.99 -3.36
N LYS A 72 10.33 -2.85 -2.20
CA LYS A 72 11.66 -2.22 -2.13
C LYS A 72 12.73 -3.01 -2.87
N LEU A 73 12.65 -4.34 -2.86
CA LEU A 73 13.58 -5.18 -3.59
C LEU A 73 13.39 -5.00 -5.10
N GLU A 74 12.14 -4.99 -5.56
CA GLU A 74 11.77 -4.75 -6.96
C GLU A 74 12.19 -3.36 -7.43
N ASP A 75 11.95 -2.31 -6.64
CA ASP A 75 12.40 -0.95 -6.93
C ASP A 75 13.92 -0.88 -7.12
N LEU A 76 14.66 -1.61 -6.29
CA LEU A 76 16.10 -1.65 -6.36
C LEU A 76 16.58 -2.51 -7.53
N GLU A 77 16.08 -3.72 -7.72
CA GLU A 77 16.51 -4.69 -8.73
C GLU A 77 16.01 -4.36 -10.15
N GLY A 78 14.82 -3.78 -10.29
CA GLY A 78 14.29 -3.29 -11.57
C GLY A 78 15.15 -2.17 -12.16
N TYR A 79 15.87 -1.43 -11.33
CA TYR A 79 16.87 -0.45 -11.78
C TYR A 79 18.16 -1.08 -12.32
N SER A 80 18.49 -2.35 -12.01
CA SER A 80 19.68 -3.01 -12.59
C SER A 80 19.49 -3.38 -14.05
N ASP A 81 18.29 -3.81 -14.46
CA ASP A 81 18.05 -4.20 -15.85
C ASP A 81 18.16 -3.00 -16.80
N ILE A 82 17.87 -1.78 -16.31
CA ILE A 82 17.92 -0.55 -17.10
C ILE A 82 19.36 0.00 -17.21
N LEU A 83 20.23 -0.25 -16.23
CA LEU A 83 21.59 0.28 -16.21
C LEU A 83 22.63 -0.60 -16.92
N VAL A 84 22.27 -1.83 -17.33
CA VAL A 84 23.16 -2.71 -18.11
C VAL A 84 23.18 -2.34 -19.60
N GLU A 85 22.17 -1.65 -20.13
CA GLU A 85 22.11 -1.27 -21.55
C GLU A 85 22.92 -0.02 -21.93
N VAL A 86 23.32 0.82 -20.97
CA VAL A 86 23.93 2.15 -21.27
C VAL A 86 25.43 2.22 -20.94
N GLY A 87 26.03 1.14 -20.43
CA GLY A 87 27.41 1.15 -19.90
C GLY A 87 28.46 0.34 -20.66
N GLY A 88 28.20 -0.10 -21.89
CA GLY A 88 29.10 -1.00 -22.61
C GLY A 88 29.06 -0.84 -24.12
N SER A 89 29.46 0.32 -24.64
CA SER A 89 29.70 0.50 -26.06
C SER A 89 30.75 1.58 -26.32
N ASP A 90 31.98 1.33 -25.87
CA ASP A 90 33.16 1.93 -26.48
C ASP A 90 34.12 0.77 -26.81
N ASP A 91 34.60 0.76 -28.05
CA ASP A 91 35.49 -0.20 -28.73
C ASP A 91 34.76 -1.39 -29.40
N ALA A 92 34.21 -1.24 -30.62
CA ALA A 92 34.90 -1.14 -31.91
C ALA A 92 35.58 -2.44 -32.41
N ASP A 93 35.09 -2.85 -33.58
CA ASP A 93 35.77 -3.54 -34.69
C ASP A 93 35.75 -5.08 -34.85
N GLN A 94 35.03 -5.43 -35.92
CA GLN A 94 35.35 -6.40 -36.98
C GLN A 94 35.23 -7.90 -36.68
N SER A 95 34.15 -8.49 -37.21
CA SER A 95 34.28 -9.33 -38.42
C SER A 95 32.92 -9.63 -39.06
N LEU A 96 32.82 -9.26 -40.33
CA LEU A 96 31.70 -9.48 -41.25
C LEU A 96 31.52 -10.96 -41.59
N GLU A 97 30.25 -11.29 -41.87
CA GLU A 97 29.80 -12.31 -42.83
C GLU A 97 30.18 -13.77 -42.58
N ALA A 98 29.23 -14.54 -42.07
CA ALA A 98 28.47 -15.46 -42.91
C ALA A 98 27.47 -16.29 -42.08
N SER A 99 26.32 -16.53 -42.70
CA SER A 99 25.46 -17.70 -42.48
C SER A 99 24.31 -17.61 -41.48
N GLN A 100 23.11 -17.64 -42.09
CA GLN A 100 21.99 -18.51 -41.70
C GLN A 100 21.00 -17.98 -40.66
N SER A 101 19.96 -17.30 -41.19
CA SER A 101 18.59 -17.84 -41.17
C SER A 101 18.21 -18.72 -39.98
N ARG A 102 18.16 -18.13 -38.78
CA ARG A 102 17.38 -18.67 -37.67
C ARG A 102 16.36 -17.61 -37.26
N SER A 103 15.15 -17.79 -37.77
CA SER A 103 13.96 -17.11 -37.26
C SER A 103 13.89 -17.30 -35.74
N PRO A 104 13.84 -16.23 -34.93
CA PRO A 104 13.60 -16.36 -33.51
C PRO A 104 12.12 -16.72 -33.33
N GLN A 105 11.85 -18.02 -33.18
CA GLN A 105 10.56 -18.48 -32.70
C GLN A 105 10.43 -18.06 -31.25
N GLN A 106 9.85 -16.87 -31.06
CA GLN A 106 9.36 -16.35 -29.79
C GLN A 106 8.39 -17.38 -29.21
N ASN A 107 8.89 -18.20 -28.29
CA ASN A 107 8.07 -18.96 -27.39
C ASN A 107 7.68 -18.02 -26.24
N PRO A 108 6.42 -17.56 -26.13
CA PRO A 108 5.98 -16.80 -24.96
C PRO A 108 5.94 -17.77 -23.78
N SER A 109 7.03 -17.84 -23.04
CA SER A 109 7.11 -18.59 -21.79
C SER A 109 6.04 -18.05 -20.83
N GLY A 110 5.03 -18.88 -20.53
CA GLY A 110 3.79 -18.49 -19.82
C GLY A 110 3.98 -17.91 -18.41
N SER A 111 5.18 -17.95 -17.84
CA SER A 111 5.48 -17.32 -16.54
C SER A 111 5.34 -15.79 -16.57
N GLY A 112 5.67 -15.13 -17.68
CA GLY A 112 5.55 -13.67 -17.78
C GLY A 112 4.10 -13.17 -17.82
N ALA A 113 3.19 -13.94 -18.42
CA ALA A 113 1.78 -13.60 -18.49
C ALA A 113 1.09 -13.75 -17.12
N VAL A 114 1.44 -14.79 -16.36
CA VAL A 114 0.91 -15.00 -15.01
C VAL A 114 1.38 -13.90 -14.06
N LEU A 115 2.67 -13.52 -14.10
CA LEU A 115 3.18 -12.43 -13.28
C LEU A 115 2.52 -11.08 -13.61
N ARG A 116 2.30 -10.75 -14.88
CA ARG A 116 1.56 -9.54 -15.27
C ARG A 116 0.12 -9.56 -14.77
N ALA A 117 -0.57 -10.69 -14.90
CA ALA A 117 -1.96 -10.81 -14.42
C ALA A 117 -2.05 -10.66 -12.89
N VAL A 118 -1.09 -11.20 -12.14
CA VAL A 118 -1.03 -11.05 -10.67
C VAL A 118 -0.73 -9.60 -10.28
N VAL A 119 0.22 -8.94 -10.96
CA VAL A 119 0.54 -7.53 -10.72
C VAL A 119 -0.65 -6.62 -11.05
N GLU A 120 -1.36 -6.91 -12.14
CA GLU A 120 -2.55 -6.15 -12.55
C GLU A 120 -3.72 -6.34 -11.57
N ALA A 121 -3.94 -7.57 -11.09
CA ALA A 121 -4.92 -7.85 -10.05
C ALA A 121 -4.58 -7.14 -8.72
N GLN A 122 -3.30 -7.07 -8.36
CA GLN A 122 -2.88 -6.37 -7.14
C GLN A 122 -3.02 -4.85 -7.29
N ASN A 123 -2.73 -4.30 -8.47
CA ASN A 123 -2.87 -2.87 -8.75
C ASN A 123 -4.33 -2.42 -8.71
N THR A 124 -5.26 -3.21 -9.26
CA THR A 124 -6.70 -2.93 -9.17
C THR A 124 -7.21 -2.95 -7.74
N GLN A 125 -6.72 -3.87 -6.89
CA GLN A 125 -7.05 -3.90 -5.47
C GLN A 125 -6.55 -2.64 -4.74
N LEU A 126 -5.35 -2.16 -5.06
CA LEU A 126 -4.82 -0.91 -4.49
C LEU A 126 -5.65 0.30 -4.88
N GLN A 127 -6.10 0.40 -6.13
CA GLN A 127 -6.98 1.47 -6.59
C GLN A 127 -8.32 1.49 -5.83
N LEU A 128 -8.91 0.31 -5.58
CA LEU A 128 -10.13 0.20 -4.78
C LEU A 128 -9.92 0.67 -3.34
N LEU A 129 -8.79 0.31 -2.72
CA LEU A 129 -8.47 0.78 -1.37
C LEU A 129 -8.30 2.29 -1.30
N GLN A 130 -7.63 2.90 -2.30
CA GLN A 130 -7.48 4.36 -2.38
C GLN A 130 -8.81 5.08 -2.59
N ALA A 131 -9.68 4.53 -3.44
CA ALA A 131 -11.02 5.08 -3.64
C ALA A 131 -11.85 5.03 -2.35
N LEU A 132 -11.77 3.92 -1.60
CA LEU A 132 -12.45 3.78 -0.31
C LEU A 132 -11.89 4.72 0.75
N SER A 133 -10.57 4.92 0.83
CA SER A 133 -9.99 5.87 1.78
C SER A 133 -10.45 7.30 1.49
N TRP A 134 -10.51 7.69 0.22
CA TRP A 134 -11.01 9.01 -0.17
C TRP A 134 -12.47 9.21 0.24
N GLN A 135 -13.31 8.17 0.08
CA GLN A 135 -14.71 8.22 0.51
C GLN A 135 -14.85 8.38 2.03
N ILE A 136 -14.01 7.69 2.82
CA ILE A 136 -14.01 7.82 4.28
C ILE A 136 -13.61 9.24 4.68
N GLU A 137 -12.61 9.83 4.04
CA GLU A 137 -12.16 11.19 4.33
C GLU A 137 -13.24 12.25 4.02
N GLN A 138 -13.99 12.08 2.92
CA GLN A 138 -15.15 12.90 2.61
C GLN A 138 -16.25 12.79 3.69
N GLN A 139 -16.54 11.57 4.17
CA GLN A 139 -17.50 11.35 5.25
C GLN A 139 -17.06 12.02 6.56
N ASN A 140 -15.77 11.92 6.90
CA ASN A 140 -15.22 12.54 8.11
C ASN A 140 -15.30 14.07 8.05
N ALA A 141 -14.97 14.67 6.90
CA ALA A 141 -15.09 16.12 6.71
C ALA A 141 -16.55 16.61 6.86
N LEU A 142 -17.52 15.84 6.37
CA LEU A 142 -18.94 16.13 6.56
C LEU A 142 -19.35 16.03 8.03
N ILE A 143 -18.89 15.00 8.73
CA ILE A 143 -19.15 14.83 10.17
C ILE A 143 -18.58 16.01 10.95
N ASP A 144 -17.33 16.40 10.69
CA ASP A 144 -16.69 17.53 11.37
C ASP A 144 -17.43 18.85 11.09
N HIS A 145 -17.86 19.07 9.85
CA HIS A 145 -18.66 20.25 9.51
C HIS A 145 -20.02 20.24 10.21
N MET A 146 -20.69 19.09 10.30
CA MET A 146 -21.93 18.95 11.06
C MET A 146 -21.72 19.19 12.55
N LEU A 147 -20.64 18.66 13.14
CA LEU A 147 -20.28 18.89 14.54
C LEU A 147 -19.94 20.36 14.80
N TYR A 148 -19.27 21.03 13.86
CA TYR A 148 -18.98 22.46 13.96
C TYR A 148 -20.26 23.30 13.92
N LEU A 149 -21.17 23.05 12.98
CA LEU A 149 -22.47 23.71 12.92
C LEU A 149 -23.26 23.47 14.22
N PHE A 150 -23.20 22.24 14.74
CA PHE A 150 -23.84 21.88 15.99
C PHE A 150 -23.26 22.62 17.20
N ALA A 151 -21.93 22.70 17.31
CA ALA A 151 -21.25 23.43 18.37
C ALA A 151 -21.58 24.93 18.33
N LYS A 152 -21.65 25.51 17.12
CA LYS A 152 -22.03 26.91 16.90
C LYS A 152 -23.47 27.19 17.32
N GLU A 153 -24.41 26.31 16.99
CA GLU A 153 -25.84 26.47 17.33
C GLU A 153 -26.09 26.34 18.85
N ARG A 154 -25.25 25.57 19.55
CA ARG A 154 -25.36 25.32 21.00
C ARG A 154 -25.19 26.57 21.86
N GLN A 155 -24.56 27.63 21.36
CA GLN A 155 -24.38 28.89 22.11
C GLN A 155 -25.66 29.75 22.18
N GLY A 156 -26.74 29.42 21.46
CA GLY A 156 -27.85 30.36 21.25
C GLY A 156 -29.19 30.12 21.97
N ASN A 157 -29.63 28.90 22.28
CA ASN A 157 -31.06 28.72 22.63
C ASN A 157 -31.42 27.43 23.41
N ARG A 158 -32.28 27.53 24.44
CA ARG A 158 -32.79 26.36 25.20
C ARG A 158 -33.73 25.46 24.39
N ARG A 159 -34.26 25.94 23.26
CA ARG A 159 -35.06 25.14 22.31
C ARG A 159 -34.23 24.07 21.57
N VAL A 160 -32.89 24.12 21.65
CA VAL A 160 -32.00 23.19 20.95
C VAL A 160 -32.11 21.76 21.49
N ARG A 161 -32.52 21.56 22.75
CA ARG A 161 -32.58 20.22 23.36
C ARG A 161 -33.59 19.28 22.69
N THR A 162 -34.75 19.78 22.29
CA THR A 162 -35.77 18.96 21.61
C THR A 162 -35.38 18.63 20.17
N TRP A 163 -34.65 19.51 19.48
CA TRP A 163 -34.14 19.24 18.13
C TRP A 163 -33.05 18.18 18.12
N ILE A 164 -32.18 18.16 19.14
CA ILE A 164 -31.13 17.15 19.29
C ILE A 164 -31.74 15.75 19.40
N GLU A 165 -32.76 15.57 20.23
CA GLU A 165 -33.41 14.27 20.42
C GLU A 165 -34.07 13.78 19.12
N VAL A 166 -34.72 14.67 18.36
CA VAL A 166 -35.34 14.34 17.08
C VAL A 166 -34.30 13.97 16.02
N SER A 167 -33.20 14.73 15.91
CA SER A 167 -32.13 14.44 14.95
C SER A 167 -31.40 13.12 15.27
N LEU A 168 -31.15 12.84 16.55
CA LEU A 168 -30.57 11.55 16.97
C LEU A 168 -31.48 10.37 16.62
N LEU A 169 -32.79 10.50 16.88
CA LEU A 169 -33.76 9.48 16.52
C LEU A 169 -33.81 9.25 15.00
N ALA A 170 -33.74 10.32 14.19
CA ALA A 170 -33.71 10.21 12.74
C ALA A 170 -32.46 9.48 12.23
N ILE A 171 -31.28 9.78 12.78
CA ILE A 171 -30.02 9.11 12.42
C ILE A 171 -30.08 7.63 12.79
N VAL A 172 -30.52 7.29 14.00
CA VAL A 172 -30.66 5.90 14.44
C VAL A 172 -31.65 5.16 13.53
N ALA A 173 -32.77 5.78 13.15
CA ALA A 173 -33.73 5.20 12.23
C ALA A 173 -33.12 4.91 10.85
N LEU A 174 -32.31 5.81 10.30
CA LEU A 174 -31.62 5.61 9.02
C LEU A 174 -30.60 4.47 9.08
N VAL A 175 -29.84 4.37 10.17
CA VAL A 175 -28.88 3.27 10.36
C VAL A 175 -29.60 1.93 10.45
N VAL A 176 -30.69 1.85 11.23
CA VAL A 176 -31.51 0.63 11.34
C VAL A 176 -32.12 0.27 9.98
N LEU A 177 -32.63 1.24 9.22
CA LEU A 177 -33.17 1.01 7.88
C LEU A 177 -32.10 0.44 6.94
N GLY A 178 -30.89 1.03 6.94
CA GLY A 178 -29.77 0.55 6.14
C GLY A 178 -29.38 -0.89 6.49
N LEU A 179 -29.29 -1.21 7.78
CA LEU A 179 -29.01 -2.57 8.26
C LEU A 179 -30.10 -3.57 7.83
N LEU A 180 -31.37 -3.17 7.87
CA LEU A 180 -32.48 -4.01 7.40
C LEU A 180 -32.40 -4.27 5.89
N VAL A 181 -32.08 -3.25 5.09
CA VAL A 181 -31.88 -3.42 3.64
C VAL A 181 -30.73 -4.38 3.38
N SER A 182 -29.59 -4.22 4.05
CA SER A 182 -28.45 -5.14 3.93
C SER A 182 -28.81 -6.57 4.36
N LEU A 183 -29.59 -6.73 5.43
CA LEU A 183 -30.06 -8.02 5.91
C LEU A 183 -30.96 -8.73 4.89
N VAL A 184 -31.88 -7.99 4.25
CA VAL A 184 -32.76 -8.52 3.20
C VAL A 184 -31.95 -8.97 1.99
N PHE A 185 -30.94 -8.19 1.58
CA PHE A 185 -30.01 -8.57 0.52
C PHE A 185 -29.21 -9.83 0.86
N PHE A 186 -28.85 -10.00 2.13
CA PHE A 186 -28.11 -11.17 2.59
C PHE A 186 -28.99 -12.44 2.69
N LEU A 187 -30.26 -12.30 3.07
CA LEU A 187 -31.19 -13.43 3.19
C LEU A 187 -31.71 -13.96 1.85
N VAL A 188 -31.72 -13.13 0.80
CA VAL A 188 -32.26 -13.52 -0.51
C VAL A 188 -31.17 -13.42 -1.60
N PRO A 189 -30.21 -14.35 -1.62
CA PRO A 189 -29.22 -14.42 -2.70
C PRO A 189 -29.93 -14.74 -4.03
N GLY A 190 -29.96 -13.79 -4.96
CA GLY A 190 -30.57 -13.94 -6.29
C GLY A 190 -31.50 -12.81 -6.73
N LEU A 191 -31.81 -11.84 -5.87
CA LEU A 191 -32.58 -10.65 -6.23
C LEU A 191 -31.70 -9.63 -6.98
N SER A 192 -31.35 -9.96 -8.22
CA SER A 192 -30.64 -9.03 -9.11
C SER A 192 -31.57 -7.88 -9.52
N PHE A 193 -31.20 -6.65 -9.14
CA PHE A 193 -31.92 -5.40 -9.41
C PHE A 193 -31.97 -5.00 -10.91
N ALA A 194 -31.69 -5.93 -11.82
CA ALA A 194 -31.51 -5.69 -13.25
C ALA A 194 -32.80 -5.27 -14.00
N GLY A 195 -33.97 -5.31 -13.34
CA GLY A 195 -35.25 -4.97 -13.97
C GLY A 195 -35.83 -3.59 -13.62
N LEU A 196 -35.31 -2.86 -12.61
CA LEU A 196 -36.06 -1.73 -12.04
C LEU A 196 -35.69 -0.33 -12.56
N PHE A 197 -34.64 -0.20 -13.37
CA PHE A 197 -34.23 1.08 -13.99
C PHE A 197 -34.22 1.05 -15.53
N GLY A 198 -34.92 0.09 -16.14
CA GLY A 198 -35.08 -0.01 -17.59
C GLY A 198 -36.48 0.39 -18.06
N GLY A 199 -36.63 1.63 -18.52
CA GLY A 199 -37.78 2.14 -19.27
C GLY A 199 -38.45 3.34 -18.59
N GLY A 200 -38.55 4.52 -19.20
CA GLY A 200 -38.12 4.99 -20.51
C GLY A 200 -38.24 6.52 -20.56
#